data_AF-Q08RD5-F1
#
_entry.id   AF-Q08RD5-F1
#
_cell.length_a   1.000
_cell.length_b   1.000
_cell.length_c   1.000
_cell.angle_alpha   90.00
_cell.angle_beta   90.00
_cell.angle_gamma   90.00
#
_symmetry.space_group_name_H-M   'P 1'
#
loop_
_entity.id
_entity.type
_entity.pdbx_description
1 polymer ?
#
loop_
_entity_poly.entity_id
_entity_poly.type
_entity_poly.pdbx_seq_one_letter_code
_entity_poly.pdbx_strand_id
1 'polypeptide(L)'
;MQPPLHAALSRLFEAARVAASRIHGYRHCGGLVEAPPQVAAGGQRGRHRRCCFCRSLCWSWARRPCASGHSGFIRGCSCALLCGGVAMSIVDLCLDVEGLLGQLQEDEVSPERKEKLLAAIDAIRFIAASGQSYDFEDYRKSLDANAPPLVIASFETRDEAEAWLKAHPRPPLGAQVLVANEYHRIIYVRETQVRKLLPNPGALEHYLEDMTREGLPAPVATFTRREDAEAWLDSQPEPPSQVFILIAGEYHLAVYHHRIRLRTLYPVRGTPAP
;
A
#
# COMPACT_ATOMS: atom_id res chain seq x y z
N MET A 1 -36.03 -33.99 -7.03
CA MET A 1 -36.44 -32.65 -6.55
C MET A 1 -35.28 -32.04 -5.77
N GLN A 2 -34.46 -31.22 -6.43
CA GLN A 2 -33.37 -30.47 -5.79
C GLN A 2 -33.90 -29.07 -5.41
N PRO A 3 -33.57 -28.53 -4.23
CA PRO A 3 -33.92 -27.16 -3.89
C PRO A 3 -33.04 -26.18 -4.70
N PRO A 4 -33.55 -25.00 -5.07
CA PRO A 4 -32.81 -24.04 -5.87
C PRO A 4 -31.62 -23.47 -5.06
N LEU A 5 -30.41 -23.58 -5.63
CA LEU A 5 -29.13 -23.07 -5.14
C LEU A 5 -29.18 -21.63 -4.57
N HIS A 6 -30.12 -20.82 -5.08
CA HIS A 6 -30.34 -19.45 -4.64
C HIS A 6 -30.79 -19.32 -3.16
N ALA A 7 -31.57 -20.29 -2.66
CA ALA A 7 -32.05 -20.29 -1.29
C ALA A 7 -30.97 -20.72 -0.28
N ALA A 8 -30.00 -21.53 -0.71
CA ALA A 8 -28.86 -21.93 0.11
C ALA A 8 -27.84 -20.79 0.25
N LEU A 9 -27.57 -20.04 -0.82
CA LEU A 9 -26.67 -18.90 -0.81
C LEU A 9 -27.22 -17.73 0.03
N SER A 10 -28.52 -17.46 -0.04
CA SER A 10 -29.15 -16.41 0.78
C SER A 10 -29.08 -16.72 2.28
N ARG A 11 -29.15 -18.00 2.67
CA ARG A 11 -29.01 -18.43 4.07
C ARG A 11 -27.56 -18.37 4.57
N LEU A 12 -26.57 -18.57 3.69
CA LEU A 12 -25.16 -18.42 4.02
C LEU A 12 -24.76 -16.94 4.20
N PHE A 13 -25.30 -16.04 3.37
CA PHE A 13 -25.07 -14.60 3.52
C PHE A 13 -25.69 -14.03 4.81
N GLU A 14 -26.91 -14.45 5.18
CA GLU A 14 -27.52 -13.97 6.42
C GLU A 14 -26.83 -14.57 7.67
N ALA A 15 -26.33 -15.81 7.59
CA ALA A 15 -25.51 -16.41 8.64
C ALA A 15 -24.15 -15.68 8.83
N ALA A 16 -23.52 -15.23 7.74
CA ALA A 16 -22.29 -14.43 7.80
C ALA A 16 -22.54 -13.02 8.39
N ARG A 17 -23.70 -12.41 8.10
CA ARG A 17 -24.10 -11.10 8.65
C ARG A 17 -24.40 -11.16 10.16
N VAL A 18 -25.01 -12.26 10.62
CA VAL A 18 -25.25 -12.52 12.06
C VAL A 18 -23.95 -12.88 12.79
N ALA A 19 -22.99 -13.52 12.13
CA ALA A 19 -21.67 -13.78 12.70
C ALA A 19 -20.83 -12.48 12.84
N ALA A 20 -20.88 -11.58 11.86
CA ALA A 20 -20.15 -10.31 11.89
C ALA A 20 -20.66 -9.35 12.99
N SER A 21 -21.95 -9.38 13.31
CA SER A 21 -22.54 -8.56 14.39
C SER A 21 -22.21 -9.07 15.81
N ARG A 22 -21.75 -10.33 15.97
CA ARG A 22 -21.33 -10.90 17.26
C ARG A 22 -19.85 -10.70 17.61
N ILE A 23 -19.04 -10.12 16.70
CA ILE A 23 -17.59 -9.92 16.92
C ILE A 23 -17.29 -8.59 17.64
N HIS A 24 -18.30 -7.80 18.04
CA HIS A 24 -18.13 -6.57 18.83
C HIS A 24 -17.81 -6.80 20.33
N GLY A 25 -17.25 -7.96 20.71
CA GLY A 25 -17.01 -8.34 22.10
C GLY A 25 -15.61 -8.90 22.42
N TYR A 26 -14.64 -8.83 21.50
CA TYR A 26 -13.29 -9.34 21.77
C TYR A 26 -12.25 -8.24 21.83
N ARG A 27 -11.84 -7.90 23.06
CA ARG A 27 -10.49 -7.39 23.32
C ARG A 27 -9.50 -8.48 22.97
N HIS A 28 -8.70 -8.27 21.93
CA HIS A 28 -7.49 -9.05 21.72
C HIS A 28 -6.28 -8.12 21.72
N CYS A 29 -5.40 -8.35 22.69
CA CYS A 29 -4.03 -7.86 22.69
C CYS A 29 -3.30 -8.54 21.52
N GLY A 30 -3.09 -7.81 20.43
CA GLY A 30 -2.19 -8.20 19.35
C GLY A 30 -0.79 -7.68 19.64
N GLY A 31 0.06 -8.52 20.23
CA GLY A 31 1.51 -8.29 20.21
C GLY A 31 2.03 -8.58 18.81
N LEU A 32 2.57 -7.56 18.15
CA LEU A 32 3.49 -7.75 17.02
C LEU A 32 4.72 -8.49 17.56
N VAL A 33 4.99 -9.67 16.99
CA VAL A 33 6.29 -10.33 17.16
C VAL A 33 7.25 -9.60 16.23
N GLU A 34 7.91 -8.57 16.75
CA GLU A 34 9.17 -8.09 16.21
C GLU A 34 10.21 -9.22 16.36
N ALA A 35 10.94 -9.52 15.29
CA ALA A 35 12.16 -10.32 15.39
C ALA A 35 13.17 -9.54 16.26
N PRO A 36 13.84 -10.17 17.23
CA PRO A 36 14.62 -9.44 18.22
C PRO A 36 15.90 -8.84 17.60
N PRO A 37 16.25 -7.58 17.91
CA PRO A 37 17.60 -7.07 17.69
C PRO A 37 18.55 -7.70 18.72
N GLN A 38 19.77 -8.03 18.28
CA GLN A 38 20.86 -8.39 19.16
C GLN A 38 21.19 -7.19 20.08
N VAL A 39 21.04 -7.36 21.40
CA VAL A 39 21.40 -6.34 22.40
C VAL A 39 22.51 -6.86 23.30
N ALA A 40 23.66 -6.18 23.26
CA ALA A 40 24.64 -6.18 24.34
C ALA A 40 24.15 -5.28 25.50
N ALA A 41 24.41 -5.75 26.72
CA ALA A 41 23.84 -5.32 27.98
C ALA A 41 24.09 -3.86 28.39
N GLY A 42 23.15 -3.26 29.13
CA GLY A 42 23.41 -2.03 29.89
C GLY A 42 22.18 -1.28 30.45
N GLY A 43 21.64 -1.74 31.59
CA GLY A 43 21.26 -0.91 32.74
C GLY A 43 20.21 0.23 32.64
N GLN A 44 19.16 0.02 33.45
CA GLN A 44 18.44 0.99 34.31
C GLN A 44 17.04 1.51 33.94
N ARG A 45 16.26 1.63 35.02
CA ARG A 45 14.80 1.73 35.17
C ARG A 45 14.32 3.19 35.19
N GLY A 46 13.13 3.45 34.67
CA GLY A 46 12.38 4.71 34.89
C GLY A 46 10.87 4.52 34.67
N ARG A 47 10.05 5.06 35.59
CA ARG A 47 8.61 4.80 35.77
C ARG A 47 7.68 5.68 34.90
N HIS A 48 6.51 5.10 34.58
CA HIS A 48 5.15 5.68 34.43
C HIS A 48 4.92 7.04 33.72
N ARG A 49 3.99 7.05 32.74
CA ARG A 49 2.67 7.72 32.86
C ARG A 49 1.71 7.26 31.74
N ARG A 50 0.48 6.94 32.15
CA ARG A 50 -0.68 6.63 31.28
C ARG A 50 -1.33 7.95 30.85
N CYS A 51 -1.69 8.08 29.58
CA CYS A 51 -2.71 9.03 29.14
C CYS A 51 -3.81 8.27 28.40
N CYS A 52 -5.01 8.32 28.98
CA CYS A 52 -6.25 7.88 28.38
C CYS A 52 -6.77 8.99 27.45
N PHE A 53 -7.21 8.64 26.24
CA PHE A 53 -8.08 9.51 25.45
C PHE A 53 -9.31 8.70 25.02
N CYS A 54 -10.43 8.95 25.69
CA CYS A 54 -11.76 8.52 25.27
C CYS A 54 -12.38 9.65 24.46
N ARG A 55 -12.83 9.39 23.24
CA ARG A 55 -13.89 10.17 22.60
C ARG A 55 -14.91 9.23 21.97
N SER A 56 -16.02 9.10 22.68
CA SER A 56 -17.31 8.63 22.20
C SER A 56 -17.92 9.66 21.23
N LEU A 57 -18.37 9.21 20.06
CA LEU A 57 -19.32 9.97 19.24
C LEU A 57 -20.55 9.09 18.98
N CYS A 58 -21.63 9.45 19.69
CA CYS A 58 -22.99 8.96 19.46
C CYS A 58 -23.50 9.43 18.10
N TRP A 59 -24.00 8.51 17.27
CA TRP A 59 -24.86 8.82 16.15
C TRP A 59 -26.33 8.68 16.60
N SER A 60 -26.99 9.79 16.89
CA SER A 60 -28.44 9.83 17.09
C SER A 60 -29.14 10.11 15.76
N TRP A 61 -29.89 9.13 15.28
CA TRP A 61 -30.83 9.25 14.18
C TRP A 61 -31.99 10.20 14.56
N ALA A 62 -32.30 11.17 13.70
CA ALA A 62 -33.57 11.90 13.74
C ALA A 62 -34.22 11.87 12.35
N ARG A 63 -35.43 11.31 12.31
CA ARG A 63 -36.29 11.16 11.14
C ARG A 63 -36.87 12.51 10.70
N ARG A 64 -37.10 12.64 9.39
CA ARG A 64 -37.85 13.71 8.71
C ARG A 64 -39.30 13.82 9.22
N PRO A 65 -39.97 14.95 8.89
CA PRO A 65 -41.15 14.84 8.04
C PRO A 65 -41.15 15.80 6.84
N CYS A 66 -41.85 15.37 5.78
CA CYS A 66 -42.03 16.05 4.49
C CYS A 66 -42.97 17.27 4.58
N ALA A 67 -42.73 18.27 3.72
CA ALA A 67 -43.78 19.10 3.12
C ALA A 67 -43.32 19.65 1.75
N SER A 68 -44.25 19.64 0.81
CA SER A 68 -44.15 19.97 -0.62
C SER A 68 -44.21 21.48 -0.92
N GLY A 69 -43.58 21.93 -2.02
CA GLY A 69 -44.04 23.13 -2.75
C GLY A 69 -43.01 23.96 -3.53
N HIS A 70 -42.97 23.74 -4.85
CA HIS A 70 -42.77 24.70 -5.95
C HIS A 70 -41.39 25.36 -6.24
N SER A 71 -41.11 25.31 -7.55
CA SER A 71 -40.08 25.92 -8.40
C SER A 71 -39.52 27.30 -8.04
N GLY A 72 -38.21 27.46 -8.27
CA GLY A 72 -37.57 28.78 -8.40
C GLY A 72 -36.04 28.70 -8.43
N PHE A 73 -35.46 29.09 -9.55
CA PHE A 73 -34.05 28.99 -9.94
C PHE A 73 -33.16 30.08 -9.28
N ILE A 74 -31.85 29.80 -9.17
CA ILE A 74 -30.70 30.71 -8.92
C ILE A 74 -30.50 31.21 -7.47
N ARG A 75 -29.42 30.78 -6.80
CA ARG A 75 -28.06 31.38 -6.86
C ARG A 75 -27.13 30.64 -5.89
N GLY A 76 -25.89 30.49 -6.31
CA GLY A 76 -24.88 29.75 -5.56
C GLY A 76 -24.60 30.36 -4.19
N CYS A 77 -24.39 29.46 -3.24
CA CYS A 77 -23.46 29.70 -2.15
C CYS A 77 -22.33 28.71 -2.33
N SER A 78 -21.36 29.12 -3.17
CA SER A 78 -19.97 28.73 -2.93
C SER A 78 -19.63 29.23 -1.53
N CYS A 79 -19.82 28.39 -0.52
CA CYS A 79 -19.05 28.54 0.70
C CYS A 79 -17.60 28.32 0.31
N ALA A 80 -16.94 29.44 0.04
CA ALA A 80 -15.50 29.55 0.03
C ALA A 80 -14.99 28.86 1.30
N LEU A 81 -14.45 27.65 1.14
CA LEU A 81 -13.54 27.06 2.08
C LEU A 81 -12.26 27.90 2.04
N LEU A 82 -12.30 29.02 2.75
CA LEU A 82 -11.15 29.58 3.41
C LEU A 82 -10.75 28.61 4.53
N CYS A 83 -10.12 27.49 4.16
CA CYS A 83 -9.31 26.71 5.06
C CYS A 83 -7.88 26.89 4.60
N GLY A 84 -7.10 27.65 5.38
CA GLY A 84 -5.65 27.70 5.23
C GLY A 84 -5.14 26.27 5.08
N GLY A 85 -4.29 26.05 4.08
CA GLY A 85 -3.83 24.74 3.65
C GLY A 85 -3.10 23.99 4.75
N VAL A 86 -3.86 23.34 5.63
CA VAL A 86 -3.37 22.20 6.38
C VAL A 86 -3.32 21.09 5.35
N ALA A 87 -2.11 20.60 5.05
CA ALA A 87 -1.96 19.40 4.25
C ALA A 87 -2.86 18.31 4.86
N MET A 88 -3.86 17.86 4.11
CA MET A 88 -4.79 16.83 4.59
C MET A 88 -3.97 15.59 4.92
N SER A 89 -4.18 15.01 6.11
CA SER A 89 -3.55 13.75 6.44
C SER A 89 -4.10 12.64 5.54
N ILE A 90 -3.34 11.55 5.38
CA ILE A 90 -3.84 10.39 4.63
C ILE A 90 -5.15 9.83 5.24
N VAL A 91 -5.31 9.96 6.56
CA VAL A 91 -6.52 9.53 7.27
C VAL A 91 -7.72 10.40 6.89
N ASP A 92 -7.56 11.73 6.91
CA ASP A 92 -8.62 12.66 6.52
C ASP A 92 -9.01 12.47 5.06
N LEU A 93 -8.02 12.31 4.18
CA LEU A 93 -8.24 12.04 2.76
C LEU A 93 -8.99 10.73 2.53
N CYS A 94 -8.66 9.66 3.25
CA CYS A 94 -9.40 8.40 3.17
C CYS A 94 -10.87 8.56 3.61
N LEU A 95 -11.12 9.29 4.69
CA LEU A 95 -12.48 9.55 5.18
C LEU A 95 -13.31 10.37 4.18
N ASP A 96 -12.70 11.40 3.58
CA ASP A 96 -13.36 12.23 2.56
C ASP A 96 -13.70 11.41 1.31
N VAL A 97 -12.77 10.56 0.84
CA VAL A 97 -13.02 9.67 -0.31
C VAL A 97 -14.11 8.64 0.02
N GLU A 98 -14.13 8.06 1.22
CA GLU A 98 -15.24 7.19 1.64
C GLU A 98 -16.59 7.92 1.61
N GLY A 99 -16.63 9.18 2.07
CA GLY A 99 -17.83 10.01 2.04
C GLY A 99 -18.32 10.27 0.61
N LEU A 100 -17.40 10.62 -0.31
CA LEU A 100 -17.70 10.84 -1.73
C LEU A 100 -18.21 9.57 -2.41
N LEU A 101 -17.53 8.43 -2.19
CA LEU A 101 -17.97 7.15 -2.75
C LEU A 101 -19.33 6.71 -2.17
N GLY A 102 -19.59 7.00 -0.90
CA GLY A 102 -20.89 6.75 -0.26
C GLY A 102 -22.03 7.53 -0.93
N GLN A 103 -21.83 8.82 -1.20
CA GLN A 103 -22.81 9.64 -1.92
C GLN A 103 -23.08 9.11 -3.34
N LEU A 104 -22.02 8.79 -4.09
CA LEU A 104 -22.14 8.20 -5.42
C LEU A 104 -22.90 6.86 -5.39
N GLN A 105 -22.73 6.08 -4.32
CA GLN A 105 -23.37 4.78 -4.15
C GLN A 105 -24.86 4.91 -3.79
N GLU A 106 -25.24 5.95 -3.03
CA GLU A 106 -26.64 6.28 -2.76
C GLU A 106 -27.39 6.65 -4.05
N ASP A 107 -26.77 7.50 -4.88
CA ASP A 107 -27.35 8.03 -6.12
C ASP A 107 -27.36 7.02 -7.28
N GLU A 108 -26.49 6.01 -7.26
CA GLU A 108 -26.44 4.99 -8.31
C GLU A 108 -27.74 4.16 -8.33
N VAL A 109 -28.15 3.69 -9.51
CA VAL A 109 -29.36 2.86 -9.67
C VAL A 109 -28.99 1.43 -10.01
N SER A 110 -27.86 1.23 -10.71
CA SER A 110 -27.39 -0.10 -11.07
C SER A 110 -26.85 -0.86 -9.86
N PRO A 111 -27.40 -2.04 -9.53
CA PRO A 111 -26.91 -2.83 -8.41
C PRO A 111 -25.45 -3.29 -8.62
N GLU A 112 -25.06 -3.57 -9.86
CA GLU A 112 -23.68 -3.96 -10.19
C GLU A 112 -22.68 -2.83 -9.89
N ARG A 113 -23.06 -1.59 -10.21
CA ARG A 113 -22.20 -0.42 -9.95
C ARG A 113 -22.15 -0.09 -8.47
N LYS A 114 -23.26 -0.22 -7.73
CA LYS A 114 -23.26 -0.10 -6.27
C LYS A 114 -22.29 -1.07 -5.61
N GLU A 115 -22.27 -2.32 -6.06
CA GLU A 115 -21.36 -3.32 -5.52
C GLU A 115 -19.89 -2.95 -5.74
N LYS A 116 -19.55 -2.39 -6.91
CA LYS A 116 -18.20 -1.90 -7.20
C LYS A 116 -17.79 -0.72 -6.31
N LEU A 117 -18.71 0.23 -6.08
CA LEU A 117 -18.48 1.36 -5.17
C LEU A 117 -18.31 0.90 -3.72
N LEU A 118 -19.13 -0.06 -3.28
CA LEU A 118 -18.99 -0.69 -1.96
C LEU A 118 -17.64 -1.39 -1.80
N ALA A 119 -17.21 -2.16 -2.80
CA ALA A 119 -15.90 -2.80 -2.77
C ALA A 119 -14.74 -1.80 -2.65
N ALA A 120 -14.86 -0.63 -3.31
CA ALA A 120 -13.88 0.44 -3.18
C ALA A 120 -13.87 1.07 -1.78
N ILE A 121 -15.05 1.34 -1.21
CA ILE A 121 -15.18 1.83 0.18
C ILE A 121 -14.58 0.82 1.16
N ASP A 122 -14.91 -0.47 1.00
CA ASP A 122 -14.40 -1.54 1.87
C ASP A 122 -12.88 -1.69 1.76
N ALA A 123 -12.29 -1.46 0.59
CA ALA A 123 -10.84 -1.44 0.43
C ALA A 123 -10.17 -0.31 1.25
N ILE A 124 -10.74 0.90 1.24
CA ILE A 124 -10.23 2.04 2.03
C ILE A 124 -10.36 1.73 3.52
N ARG A 125 -11.53 1.23 3.94
CA ARG A 125 -11.76 0.81 5.34
C ARG A 125 -10.83 -0.31 5.76
N PHE A 126 -10.54 -1.26 4.87
CA PHE A 126 -9.61 -2.35 5.13
C PHE A 126 -8.20 -1.82 5.39
N ILE A 127 -7.71 -0.86 4.59
CA ILE A 127 -6.41 -0.22 4.80
C ILE A 127 -6.37 0.45 6.17
N ALA A 128 -7.40 1.21 6.53
CA ALA A 128 -7.48 1.87 7.84
C ALA A 128 -7.55 0.87 9.00
N ALA A 129 -8.46 -0.10 8.92
CA ALA A 129 -8.68 -1.11 9.97
C ALA A 129 -7.50 -2.07 10.15
N SER A 130 -6.69 -2.28 9.10
CA SER A 130 -5.46 -3.07 9.17
C SER A 130 -4.24 -2.26 9.61
N GLY A 131 -4.39 -0.96 9.88
CA GLY A 131 -3.30 -0.07 10.31
C GLY A 131 -2.31 0.29 9.21
N GLN A 132 -2.70 0.16 7.93
CA GLN A 132 -1.83 0.35 6.76
C GLN A 132 -1.90 1.76 6.16
N SER A 133 -2.48 2.74 6.86
CA SER A 133 -2.68 4.10 6.33
C SER A 133 -1.36 4.80 5.94
N TYR A 134 -0.31 4.69 6.76
CA TYR A 134 0.99 5.28 6.43
C TYR A 134 1.72 4.52 5.32
N ASP A 135 1.67 3.19 5.30
CA ASP A 135 2.18 2.38 4.18
C ASP A 135 1.49 2.76 2.85
N PHE A 136 0.19 3.06 2.91
CA PHE A 136 -0.56 3.52 1.74
C PHE A 136 -0.18 4.94 1.33
N GLU A 137 0.10 5.83 2.28
CA GLU A 137 0.63 7.17 2.00
C GLU A 137 2.00 7.10 1.31
N ASP A 138 2.90 6.27 1.82
CA ASP A 138 4.24 6.08 1.26
C ASP A 138 4.16 5.44 -0.14
N TYR A 139 3.23 4.49 -0.34
CA TYR A 139 2.94 3.97 -1.67
C TYR A 139 2.49 5.06 -2.64
N ARG A 140 1.61 5.97 -2.22
CA ARG A 140 1.18 7.09 -3.08
C ARG A 140 2.32 8.03 -3.42
N LYS A 141 3.14 8.42 -2.44
CA LYS A 141 4.35 9.24 -2.66
C LYS A 141 5.31 8.55 -3.64
N SER A 142 5.39 7.22 -3.58
CA SER A 142 6.20 6.43 -4.51
C SER A 142 5.69 6.53 -5.95
N LEU A 143 4.36 6.59 -6.17
CA LEU A 143 3.80 6.79 -7.51
C LEU A 143 4.12 8.19 -8.05
N ASP A 144 3.97 9.22 -7.21
CA ASP A 144 4.26 10.60 -7.60
C ASP A 144 5.76 10.82 -7.91
N ALA A 145 6.63 10.08 -7.22
CA ALA A 145 8.08 10.09 -7.45
C ALA A 145 8.53 9.18 -8.60
N ASN A 146 7.59 8.54 -9.32
CA ASN A 146 7.86 7.49 -10.29
C ASN A 146 8.80 6.41 -9.73
N ALA A 147 8.71 6.06 -8.45
CA ALA A 147 9.61 5.10 -7.83
C ALA A 147 9.55 3.72 -8.50
N PRO A 148 10.62 2.91 -8.39
CA PRO A 148 10.64 1.57 -8.95
C PRO A 148 9.58 0.66 -8.30
N PRO A 149 9.25 -0.47 -8.96
CA PRO A 149 8.19 -1.36 -8.49
C PRO A 149 8.40 -1.78 -7.03
N LEU A 150 7.35 -1.63 -6.22
CA LEU A 150 7.43 -1.87 -4.78
C LEU A 150 7.77 -3.34 -4.47
N VAL A 151 8.81 -3.54 -3.66
CA VAL A 151 9.24 -4.85 -3.13
C VAL A 151 9.03 -4.93 -1.63
N ILE A 152 8.70 -6.13 -1.14
CA ILE A 152 8.36 -6.35 0.27
C ILE A 152 9.42 -7.13 1.06
N ALA A 153 10.36 -7.77 0.37
CA ALA A 153 11.48 -8.49 0.94
C ALA A 153 12.60 -8.64 -0.10
N SER A 154 13.82 -8.87 0.37
CA SER A 154 14.98 -9.24 -0.46
C SER A 154 15.69 -10.45 0.14
N PHE A 155 16.23 -11.30 -0.73
CA PHE A 155 16.96 -12.51 -0.39
C PHE A 155 18.20 -12.63 -1.27
N GLU A 156 19.29 -13.16 -0.71
CA GLU A 156 20.51 -13.40 -1.48
C GLU A 156 20.34 -14.60 -2.39
N THR A 157 19.60 -15.62 -1.93
CA THR A 157 19.40 -16.86 -2.67
C THR A 157 17.93 -17.23 -2.83
N ARG A 158 17.66 -18.02 -3.87
CA ARG A 158 16.33 -18.57 -4.12
C ARG A 158 15.86 -19.50 -3.01
N ASP A 159 16.76 -20.31 -2.46
CA ASP A 159 16.44 -21.25 -1.39
C ASP A 159 15.97 -20.53 -0.13
N GLU A 160 16.61 -19.41 0.23
CA GLU A 160 16.18 -18.54 1.32
C GLU A 160 14.79 -17.95 1.09
N ALA A 161 14.55 -17.42 -0.11
CA ALA A 161 13.25 -16.85 -0.49
C ALA A 161 12.14 -17.91 -0.44
N GLU A 162 12.41 -19.12 -0.92
CA GLU A 162 11.46 -20.23 -0.88
C GLU A 162 11.22 -20.74 0.56
N ALA A 163 12.25 -20.80 1.39
CA ALA A 163 12.12 -21.14 2.81
C ALA A 163 11.26 -20.12 3.55
N TRP A 164 11.50 -18.82 3.31
CA TRP A 164 10.68 -17.73 3.84
C TRP A 164 9.22 -17.86 3.38
N LEU A 165 8.98 -18.08 2.08
CA LEU A 165 7.63 -18.21 1.51
C LEU A 165 6.86 -19.40 2.11
N LYS A 166 7.55 -20.52 2.35
CA LYS A 166 6.99 -21.71 3.00
C LYS A 166 6.64 -21.43 4.46
N ALA A 167 7.50 -20.72 5.19
CA ALA A 167 7.29 -20.40 6.60
C ALA A 167 6.23 -19.30 6.82
N HIS A 168 5.98 -18.45 5.83
CA HIS A 168 5.08 -17.31 5.99
C HIS A 168 3.62 -17.77 6.23
N PRO A 169 2.95 -17.37 7.35
CA PRO A 169 1.60 -17.84 7.65
C PRO A 169 0.53 -17.42 6.64
N ARG A 170 0.68 -16.23 6.05
CA ARG A 170 -0.17 -15.71 4.98
C ARG A 170 0.72 -14.97 3.97
N PRO A 171 1.25 -15.68 2.95
CA PRO A 171 2.00 -15.03 1.90
C PRO A 171 1.18 -13.92 1.22
N PRO A 172 1.76 -12.74 0.99
CA PRO A 172 1.08 -11.65 0.30
C PRO A 172 1.02 -11.95 -1.20
N LEU A 173 -0.18 -12.33 -1.67
CA LEU A 173 -0.42 -12.65 -3.07
C LEU A 173 -0.08 -11.46 -3.98
N GLY A 174 0.70 -11.72 -5.02
CA GLY A 174 1.00 -10.76 -6.08
C GLY A 174 2.10 -9.76 -5.73
N ALA A 175 2.55 -9.72 -4.48
CA ALA A 175 3.65 -8.87 -4.04
C ALA A 175 4.98 -9.29 -4.68
N GLN A 176 5.89 -8.33 -4.79
CA GLN A 176 7.21 -8.55 -5.39
C GLN A 176 8.29 -8.68 -4.30
N VAL A 177 9.25 -9.55 -4.54
CA VAL A 177 10.46 -9.69 -3.72
C VAL A 177 11.68 -9.66 -4.63
N LEU A 178 12.83 -9.35 -4.07
CA LEU A 178 14.11 -9.47 -4.75
C LEU A 178 14.77 -10.78 -4.35
N VAL A 179 15.29 -11.52 -5.33
CA VAL A 179 16.17 -12.66 -5.11
C VAL A 179 17.41 -12.45 -5.95
N ALA A 180 18.58 -12.35 -5.31
CA ALA A 180 19.83 -11.97 -5.97
C ALA A 180 19.67 -10.70 -6.82
N ASN A 181 19.01 -9.68 -6.28
CA ASN A 181 18.62 -8.42 -6.96
C ASN A 181 17.67 -8.56 -8.16
N GLU A 182 17.13 -9.75 -8.44
CA GLU A 182 16.12 -9.94 -9.49
C GLU A 182 14.70 -9.96 -8.94
N TYR A 183 13.79 -9.30 -9.64
CA TYR A 183 12.39 -9.26 -9.26
C TYR A 183 11.72 -10.61 -9.42
N HIS A 184 11.01 -11.02 -8.37
CA HIS A 184 10.19 -12.21 -8.33
C HIS A 184 8.82 -11.87 -7.79
N ARG A 185 7.78 -12.52 -8.32
CA ARG A 185 6.40 -12.36 -7.88
C ARG A 185 5.96 -13.54 -7.04
N ILE A 186 5.28 -13.24 -5.93
CA ILE A 186 4.65 -14.25 -5.08
C ILE A 186 3.31 -14.67 -5.68
N ILE A 187 3.18 -15.97 -5.94
CA ILE A 187 1.90 -16.59 -6.23
C ILE A 187 1.46 -17.37 -5.00
N TYR A 188 0.28 -17.04 -4.49
CA TYR A 188 -0.33 -17.76 -3.37
C TYR A 188 -1.81 -18.02 -3.64
N VAL A 189 -2.15 -19.28 -3.89
CA VAL A 189 -3.54 -19.74 -4.01
C VAL A 189 -3.96 -20.30 -2.67
N ARG A 190 -4.86 -19.62 -1.98
CA ARG A 190 -5.24 -19.96 -0.60
C ARG A 190 -5.97 -21.30 -0.54
N GLU A 191 -6.82 -21.60 -1.52
CA GLU A 191 -7.69 -22.77 -1.56
C GLU A 191 -6.90 -24.07 -1.69
N THR A 192 -5.81 -24.04 -2.47
CA THR A 192 -4.94 -25.20 -2.73
C THR A 192 -3.64 -25.14 -1.94
N GLN A 193 -3.42 -24.08 -1.15
CA GLN A 193 -2.17 -23.79 -0.44
C GLN A 193 -0.93 -23.77 -1.36
N VAL A 194 -1.11 -23.56 -2.67
CA VAL A 194 0.00 -23.44 -3.61
C VAL A 194 0.71 -22.13 -3.38
N ARG A 195 2.01 -22.22 -3.08
CA ARG A 195 2.91 -21.07 -2.89
C ARG A 195 4.06 -21.22 -3.86
N LYS A 196 4.22 -20.26 -4.77
CA LYS A 196 5.30 -20.26 -5.75
C LYS A 196 5.96 -18.90 -5.83
N LEU A 197 7.25 -18.93 -6.10
CA LEU A 197 8.03 -17.78 -6.48
C LEU A 197 8.26 -17.85 -7.99
N LEU A 198 7.78 -16.84 -8.72
CA LEU A 198 7.96 -16.75 -10.17
C LEU A 198 8.95 -15.62 -10.49
N PRO A 199 10.01 -15.88 -11.28
CA PRO A 199 10.83 -14.80 -11.84
C PRO A 199 9.94 -13.80 -12.57
N ASN A 200 10.18 -12.52 -12.33
CA ASN A 200 9.45 -11.41 -12.93
C ASN A 200 10.41 -10.27 -13.32
N PRO A 201 11.43 -10.55 -14.16
CA PRO A 201 12.36 -9.51 -14.61
C PRO A 201 11.65 -8.36 -15.34
N GLY A 202 10.54 -8.67 -16.01
CA GLY A 202 9.70 -7.70 -16.72
C GLY A 202 9.18 -6.54 -15.86
N ALA A 203 9.07 -6.70 -14.53
CA ALA A 203 8.68 -5.57 -13.68
C ALA A 203 9.69 -4.42 -13.74
N LEU A 204 10.99 -4.72 -13.68
CA LEU A 204 12.02 -3.70 -13.78
C LEU A 204 12.28 -3.31 -15.24
N GLU A 205 12.23 -4.27 -16.17
CA GLU A 205 12.51 -4.00 -17.58
C GLU A 205 11.49 -3.02 -18.18
N HIS A 206 10.18 -3.26 -18.00
CA HIS A 206 9.16 -2.32 -18.47
C HIS A 206 9.27 -0.95 -17.81
N TYR A 207 9.62 -0.94 -16.53
CA TYR A 207 9.84 0.29 -15.78
C TYR A 207 11.01 1.13 -16.36
N LEU A 208 12.12 0.48 -16.69
CA LEU A 208 13.27 1.15 -17.34
C LEU A 208 12.97 1.55 -18.78
N GLU A 209 12.21 0.74 -19.52
CA GLU A 209 11.79 1.02 -20.91
C GLU A 209 10.92 2.28 -20.98
N ASP A 210 9.97 2.45 -20.05
CA ASP A 210 9.10 3.62 -19.99
C ASP A 210 9.92 4.90 -19.74
N MET A 211 10.85 4.89 -18.78
CA MET A 211 11.75 6.03 -18.56
C MET A 211 12.67 6.30 -19.75
N THR A 212 13.18 5.25 -20.40
CA THR A 212 14.04 5.40 -21.58
C THR A 212 13.27 6.03 -22.74
N ARG A 213 11.99 5.69 -22.91
CA ARG A 213 11.11 6.25 -23.93
C ARG A 213 10.83 7.74 -23.71
N GLU A 214 10.69 8.15 -22.45
CA GLU A 214 10.49 9.56 -22.08
C GLU A 214 11.78 10.39 -22.17
N GLY A 215 12.93 9.72 -22.22
CA GLY A 215 14.26 10.32 -22.25
C GLY A 215 14.91 10.29 -20.87
N LEU A 216 16.10 9.68 -20.79
CA LEU A 216 16.80 9.56 -19.52
C LEU A 216 17.21 10.94 -19.00
N PRO A 217 16.99 11.23 -17.70
CA PRO A 217 17.47 12.46 -17.09
C PRO A 217 19.00 12.45 -17.01
N ALA A 218 19.59 13.64 -16.87
CA ALA A 218 21.03 13.76 -16.67
C ALA A 218 21.48 12.97 -15.43
N PRO A 219 22.61 12.26 -15.51
CA PRO A 219 23.13 11.49 -14.39
C PRO A 219 23.55 12.45 -13.27
N VAL A 220 23.18 12.11 -12.04
CA VAL A 220 23.48 12.92 -10.85
C VAL A 220 24.93 12.76 -10.41
N ALA A 221 25.55 11.61 -10.75
CA ALA A 221 26.94 11.31 -10.44
C ALA A 221 27.54 10.35 -11.49
N THR A 222 28.87 10.39 -11.60
CA THR A 222 29.64 9.55 -12.52
C THR A 222 30.78 8.87 -11.77
N PHE A 223 30.94 7.57 -11.99
CA PHE A 223 31.93 6.72 -11.33
C PHE A 223 32.68 5.89 -12.36
N THR A 224 33.91 5.50 -12.04
CA THR A 224 34.69 4.56 -12.88
C THR A 224 34.40 3.12 -12.49
N ARG A 225 34.17 2.83 -11.21
CA ARG A 225 33.93 1.48 -10.70
C ARG A 225 32.59 1.40 -9.98
N ARG A 226 31.98 0.22 -10.04
CA ARG A 226 30.72 -0.08 -9.36
C ARG A 226 30.82 0.08 -7.85
N GLU A 227 31.93 -0.37 -7.26
CA GLU A 227 32.21 -0.27 -5.82
C GLU A 227 32.12 1.18 -5.31
N ASP A 228 32.64 2.13 -6.10
CA ASP A 228 32.64 3.55 -5.75
C ASP A 228 31.21 4.13 -5.79
N ALA A 229 30.40 3.68 -6.74
CA ALA A 229 28.99 4.06 -6.86
C ALA A 229 28.13 3.48 -5.71
N GLU A 230 28.39 2.24 -5.32
CA GLU A 230 27.70 1.59 -4.19
C GLU A 230 28.04 2.31 -2.88
N ALA A 231 29.33 2.60 -2.64
CA ALA A 231 29.75 3.38 -1.47
C ALA A 231 29.13 4.78 -1.44
N TRP A 232 29.02 5.45 -2.59
CA TRP A 232 28.33 6.73 -2.69
C TRP A 232 26.84 6.63 -2.33
N LEU A 233 26.14 5.61 -2.84
CA LEU A 233 24.73 5.40 -2.57
C LEU A 233 24.49 5.10 -1.08
N ASP A 234 25.37 4.32 -0.46
CA ASP A 234 25.32 4.00 0.96
C ASP A 234 25.60 5.20 1.87
N SER A 235 26.43 6.14 1.39
CA SER A 235 26.73 7.38 2.12
C SER A 235 25.58 8.39 2.13
N GLN A 236 24.54 8.21 1.29
CA GLN A 236 23.42 9.15 1.21
C GLN A 236 22.56 9.09 2.49
N PRO A 237 22.44 10.19 3.26
CA PRO A 237 21.67 10.22 4.50
C PRO A 237 20.17 10.10 4.24
N GLU A 238 19.68 10.74 3.18
CA GLU A 238 18.33 10.59 2.65
C GLU A 238 18.46 10.12 1.20
N PRO A 239 18.46 8.79 0.95
CA PRO A 239 18.65 8.30 -0.40
C PRO A 239 17.43 8.67 -1.25
N PRO A 240 17.65 9.22 -2.46
CA PRO A 240 16.54 9.47 -3.36
C PRO A 240 15.84 8.14 -3.70
N SER A 241 14.51 8.16 -3.87
CA SER A 241 13.75 6.97 -4.30
C SER A 241 14.39 6.33 -5.52
N GLN A 242 14.88 7.17 -6.44
CA GLN A 242 15.73 6.79 -7.54
C GLN A 242 16.50 7.97 -8.15
N VAL A 243 17.67 7.69 -8.72
CA VAL A 243 18.43 8.60 -9.57
C VAL A 243 19.24 7.83 -10.60
N PHE A 244 19.53 8.47 -11.73
CA PHE A 244 20.45 7.92 -12.71
C PHE A 244 21.88 8.34 -12.40
N ILE A 245 22.81 7.41 -12.61
CA ILE A 245 24.25 7.62 -12.48
C ILE A 245 24.97 6.96 -13.66
N LEU A 246 26.22 7.37 -13.91
CA LEU A 246 27.09 6.70 -14.85
C LEU A 246 28.12 5.85 -14.10
N ILE A 247 28.32 4.62 -14.56
CA ILE A 247 29.40 3.76 -14.08
C ILE A 247 30.17 3.28 -15.31
N ALA A 248 31.44 3.65 -15.42
CA ALA A 248 32.28 3.37 -16.57
C ALA A 248 31.66 3.81 -17.92
N GLY A 249 30.87 4.88 -17.93
CA GLY A 249 30.20 5.39 -19.12
C GLY A 249 28.84 4.75 -19.44
N GLU A 250 28.36 3.81 -18.61
CA GLU A 250 27.07 3.15 -18.79
C GLU A 250 26.03 3.68 -17.78
N TYR A 251 24.80 3.90 -18.25
CA TYR A 251 23.70 4.34 -17.37
C TYR A 251 23.30 3.24 -16.38
N HIS A 252 23.20 3.65 -15.12
CA HIS A 252 22.70 2.82 -14.04
C HIS A 252 21.62 3.58 -13.28
N LEU A 253 20.57 2.87 -12.88
CA LEU A 253 19.55 3.37 -11.97
C LEU A 253 19.96 3.01 -10.53
N ALA A 254 20.28 4.03 -9.74
CA ALA A 254 20.42 3.89 -8.30
C ALA A 254 19.04 3.99 -7.65
N VAL A 255 18.68 3.01 -6.83
CA VAL A 255 17.35 2.83 -6.28
C VAL A 255 17.40 2.69 -4.76
N TYR A 256 16.41 3.31 -4.10
CA TYR A 256 16.09 3.05 -2.70
C TYR A 256 14.71 2.40 -2.54
N HIS A 257 14.71 1.13 -2.18
CA HIS A 257 13.50 0.37 -1.84
C HIS A 257 13.09 0.66 -0.39
N HIS A 258 12.41 1.79 -0.17
CA HIS A 258 12.06 2.31 1.16
C HIS A 258 11.44 1.27 2.11
N ARG A 259 10.54 0.41 1.61
CA ARG A 259 9.83 -0.60 2.42
C ARG A 259 10.75 -1.63 3.04
N ILE A 260 11.86 -1.97 2.38
CA ILE A 260 12.86 -2.94 2.86
C ILE A 260 14.20 -2.28 3.20
N ARG A 261 14.28 -0.95 3.07
CA ARG A 261 15.49 -0.14 3.29
C ARG A 261 16.70 -0.64 2.50
N LEU A 262 16.46 -1.14 1.28
CA LEU A 262 17.51 -1.67 0.42
C LEU A 262 17.95 -0.61 -0.60
N ARG A 263 19.27 -0.42 -0.70
CA ARG A 263 19.92 0.37 -1.73
C ARG A 263 20.50 -0.57 -2.78
N THR A 264 20.26 -0.29 -4.06
CA THR A 264 20.74 -1.16 -5.13
C THR A 264 20.92 -0.40 -6.44
N LEU A 265 21.75 -0.95 -7.33
CA LEU A 265 22.09 -0.38 -8.63
C LEU A 265 21.70 -1.34 -9.75
N TYR A 266 20.83 -0.87 -10.65
CA TYR A 266 20.39 -1.62 -11.81
C TYR A 266 21.02 -1.08 -13.09
N PRO A 267 21.58 -1.93 -13.96
CA PRO A 267 22.05 -1.48 -15.27
C PRO A 267 20.86 -1.10 -16.16
N VAL A 268 20.97 0.02 -16.86
CA VAL A 268 20.02 0.41 -17.92
C VAL A 268 20.55 -0.17 -19.23
N ARG A 269 19.90 -1.18 -19.77
CA ARG A 269 20.38 -1.84 -21.00
C ARG A 269 20.17 -0.93 -22.21
N GLY A 270 21.17 -0.85 -23.09
CA GLY A 270 21.01 -0.35 -24.46
C GLY A 270 21.19 1.16 -24.66
N THR A 271 21.79 1.88 -23.72
CA THR A 271 22.08 3.32 -23.87
C THR A 271 23.59 3.57 -23.85
N PRO A 272 24.26 3.79 -25.00
CA PRO A 272 25.57 4.42 -24.96
C PRO A 272 25.41 5.83 -24.37
N ALA A 273 26.30 6.23 -23.46
CA ALA A 273 26.35 7.61 -22.99
C ALA A 273 26.48 8.59 -24.18
N PRO A 274 25.86 9.79 -24.08
CA PRO A 274 25.98 10.81 -25.10
C PRO A 274 27.42 11.32 -25.27
#